data_AF-A0A2N6BJY9-F1
#
_entry.id   AF-A0A2N6BJY9-F1
#
_cell.length_a   1.000
_cell.length_b   1.000
_cell.length_c   1.000
_cell.angle_alpha   90.00
_cell.angle_beta   90.00
_cell.angle_gamma   90.00
#
_symmetry.space_group_name_H-M   'P 1'
#
loop_
_entity.id
_entity.type
_entity.pdbx_description
1 polymer ?
#
loop_
_entity_poly.entity_id
_entity_poly.type
_entity_poly.pdbx_seq_one_letter_code
_entity_poly.pdbx_strand_id
1 'polypeptide(L)'
;EHFMKVMTNECMHCGDCALFDLAYLCPMSQCVKNQRNGPCGGSYNGWCEVYENKKKCIYVRAYDRLKSHGAEDVLGDYQVPPINFDLRWTASWLNFFMGRDHSAKRLGIMPPEKKDK
;
A
#
# COMPACT_ATOMS: atom_id res chain seq x y z
N GLU A 1 7.09 11.48 -11.13
CA GLU A 1 6.58 10.43 -10.22
C GLU A 1 7.54 9.23 -10.07
N HIS A 2 7.93 8.56 -11.17
CA HIS A 2 8.62 7.27 -11.12
C HIS A 2 9.91 7.28 -10.28
N PHE A 3 10.86 8.16 -10.60
CA PHE A 3 12.14 8.23 -9.90
C PHE A 3 11.99 8.42 -8.38
N MET A 4 11.16 9.37 -7.97
CA MET A 4 10.94 9.66 -6.55
C MET A 4 10.33 8.48 -5.78
N LYS A 5 9.35 7.79 -6.36
CA LYS A 5 8.69 6.64 -5.71
C LYS A 5 9.60 5.40 -5.64
N VAL A 6 10.46 5.20 -6.64
CA VAL A 6 11.47 4.13 -6.61
C VAL A 6 12.48 4.40 -5.49
N MET A 7 13.03 5.62 -5.43
CA MET A 7 14.04 5.99 -4.42
C MET A 7 13.51 5.94 -2.98
N THR A 8 12.26 6.34 -2.75
CA THR A 8 11.71 6.48 -1.39
C THR A 8 11.00 5.24 -0.87
N ASN A 9 10.38 4.46 -1.75
CA ASN A 9 9.46 3.38 -1.37
C ASN A 9 9.73 2.05 -2.09
N GLU A 10 10.77 1.97 -2.93
CA GLU A 10 11.07 0.80 -3.77
C GLU A 10 9.88 0.42 -4.65
N CYS A 11 9.21 1.42 -5.24
CA CYS A 11 7.96 1.21 -5.97
C CYS A 11 8.06 0.17 -7.10
N MET A 12 7.11 -0.76 -7.13
CA MET A 12 7.03 -1.84 -8.14
C MET A 12 6.06 -1.56 -9.29
N HIS A 13 5.67 -0.29 -9.48
CA HIS A 13 4.79 0.16 -10.58
C HIS A 13 3.45 -0.62 -10.67
N CYS A 14 2.85 -0.84 -9.50
CA CYS A 14 1.64 -1.63 -9.37
C CYS A 14 0.35 -0.93 -9.86
N GLY A 15 0.37 0.40 -10.01
CA GLY A 15 -0.75 1.22 -10.48
C GLY A 15 -1.91 1.41 -9.50
N ASP A 16 -2.03 0.54 -8.50
CA ASP A 16 -3.05 0.56 -7.45
C ASP A 16 -2.37 0.68 -6.07
N CYS A 17 -2.11 1.93 -5.65
CA CYS A 17 -1.15 2.22 -4.59
C CYS A 17 -1.75 2.11 -3.18
N ALA A 18 -1.19 1.25 -2.34
CA ALA A 18 -1.62 1.03 -0.95
C ALA A 18 -0.64 1.62 0.09
N LEU A 19 0.01 2.75 -0.24
CA LEU A 19 0.95 3.39 0.70
C LEU A 19 0.22 4.01 1.89
N PHE A 20 -0.95 4.60 1.66
CA PHE A 20 -1.73 5.26 2.72
C PHE A 20 -2.27 4.26 3.74
N ASP A 21 -2.58 3.03 3.31
CA ASP A 21 -3.16 2.00 4.16
C ASP A 21 -2.14 1.33 5.09
N LEU A 22 -0.83 1.49 4.81
CA LEU A 22 0.24 0.81 5.54
C LEU A 22 1.34 1.78 5.98
N ALA A 23 0.94 2.96 6.45
CA ALA A 23 1.85 3.97 7.04
C ALA A 23 3.05 4.32 6.13
N TYR A 24 2.79 4.50 4.84
CA TYR A 24 3.79 4.78 3.80
C TYR A 24 4.87 3.70 3.68
N LEU A 25 4.49 2.44 3.89
CA LEU A 25 5.29 1.27 3.56
C LEU A 25 4.65 0.57 2.37
N CYS A 26 5.40 0.37 1.30
CA CYS A 26 4.86 -0.28 0.12
C CYS A 26 4.75 -1.80 0.36
N PRO A 27 3.53 -2.39 0.40
CA PRO A 27 3.37 -3.83 0.61
C PRO A 27 3.95 -4.65 -0.53
N MET A 28 3.91 -4.12 -1.76
CA MET A 28 4.39 -4.81 -2.96
C MET A 28 5.92 -4.94 -3.08
N SER A 29 6.67 -4.12 -2.35
CA SER A 29 8.14 -4.17 -2.36
C SER A 29 8.71 -4.62 -1.02
N GLN A 30 8.11 -4.16 0.07
CA GLN A 30 8.67 -4.36 1.40
C GLN A 30 8.13 -5.62 2.09
N CYS A 31 7.06 -6.25 1.58
CA CYS A 31 6.60 -7.56 2.05
C CYS A 31 6.90 -8.63 0.99
N VAL A 32 7.60 -9.69 1.37
CA VAL A 32 7.88 -10.83 0.47
C VAL A 32 6.62 -11.55 -0.03
N LYS A 33 5.53 -11.45 0.74
CA LYS A 33 4.23 -12.03 0.40
C LYS A 33 3.27 -11.01 -0.20
N ASN A 34 3.70 -9.76 -0.43
CA ASN A 34 2.86 -8.68 -0.94
C ASN A 34 1.60 -8.40 -0.09
N GLN A 35 1.68 -8.64 1.22
CA GLN A 35 0.50 -8.60 2.08
C GLN A 35 0.02 -7.18 2.36
N ARG A 36 -1.24 -6.91 2.03
CA ARG A 36 -1.93 -5.63 2.23
C ARG A 36 -2.82 -5.57 3.46
N ASN A 37 -3.19 -6.72 4.03
CA ASN A 37 -4.12 -6.84 5.16
C ASN A 37 -3.55 -7.76 6.25
N GLY A 38 -3.27 -7.19 7.43
CA GLY A 38 -2.71 -7.86 8.59
C GLY A 38 -1.34 -8.56 8.39
N PRO A 39 -0.69 -8.96 9.49
CA PRO A 39 0.41 -9.90 9.42
C PRO A 39 -0.04 -11.24 8.82
N CYS A 40 0.81 -11.89 8.04
CA CYS A 40 0.48 -13.15 7.36
C CYS A 40 0.39 -14.39 8.27
N GLY A 41 0.33 -14.24 9.59
CA GLY A 41 0.42 -15.32 10.59
C GLY A 41 1.83 -15.89 10.80
N GLY A 42 2.70 -15.78 9.80
CA GLY A 42 4.09 -16.26 9.85
C GLY A 42 5.09 -15.40 10.61
N SER A 43 4.72 -14.19 11.04
CA SER A 43 5.67 -13.32 11.74
C SER A 43 5.89 -13.78 13.17
N TYR A 44 7.14 -13.97 13.59
CA TYR A 44 7.52 -14.36 14.95
C TYR A 44 8.35 -13.27 15.62
N ASN A 45 7.99 -12.88 16.86
CA ASN A 45 8.65 -11.79 17.61
C ASN A 45 8.87 -10.49 16.78
N GLY A 46 7.90 -10.17 15.93
CA GLY A 46 7.91 -9.02 15.02
C GLY A 46 8.81 -9.16 13.78
N TRP A 47 9.48 -10.29 13.58
CA TRP A 47 10.29 -10.59 12.41
C TRP A 47 9.48 -11.33 11.34
N CYS A 48 9.89 -11.22 10.08
CA CYS A 48 9.35 -12.00 8.98
C CYS A 48 9.89 -13.45 9.02
N GLU A 49 9.04 -14.46 8.86
CA GLU A 49 9.45 -15.89 8.76
C GLU A 49 10.49 -16.15 7.65
N VAL A 50 10.39 -15.47 6.51
CA VAL A 50 11.32 -15.69 5.40
C VAL A 50 12.70 -15.11 5.70
N TYR A 51 12.76 -14.07 6.54
CA TYR A 51 13.97 -13.31 6.84
C TYR A 51 14.10 -13.04 8.35
N GLU A 52 14.15 -14.12 9.11
CA GLU A 52 14.29 -14.08 10.57
C GLU A 52 15.53 -13.26 10.97
N ASN A 53 15.37 -12.40 11.98
CA ASN A 53 16.42 -11.50 12.50
C ASN A 53 17.06 -10.56 11.46
N LYS A 54 16.53 -10.49 10.23
CA LYS A 54 17.03 -9.62 9.16
C LYS A 54 16.00 -8.58 8.73
N LYS A 55 14.71 -8.96 8.65
CA LYS A 55 13.63 -8.06 8.20
C LYS A 55 12.46 -8.10 9.17
N LYS A 56 12.12 -6.94 9.75
CA LYS A 56 10.89 -6.79 10.53
C LYS A 56 9.66 -6.93 9.62
N CYS A 57 8.61 -7.57 10.15
CA CYS A 57 7.33 -7.66 9.47
C CYS A 57 6.82 -6.25 9.12
N ILE A 58 6.28 -6.10 7.91
CA ILE A 58 5.81 -4.79 7.42
C ILE A 58 4.72 -4.21 8.33
N TYR A 59 3.86 -5.07 8.90
CA TYR A 59 2.81 -4.67 9.83
C TYR A 59 3.34 -4.18 11.16
N VAL A 60 4.38 -4.81 11.69
CA VAL A 60 5.04 -4.35 12.91
C VAL A 60 5.66 -2.97 12.66
N ARG A 61 6.34 -2.78 11.52
CA ARG A 61 6.89 -1.48 11.14
C ARG A 61 5.81 -0.41 10.95
N ALA A 62 4.65 -0.77 10.37
CA ALA A 62 3.53 0.15 10.22
C ALA A 62 2.94 0.54 11.58
N TYR A 63 2.73 -0.44 12.46
CA TYR A 63 2.28 -0.23 13.84
C TYR A 63 3.24 0.69 14.61
N ASP A 64 4.54 0.43 14.57
CA ASP A 64 5.54 1.25 15.27
C ASP A 64 5.51 2.72 14.79
N ARG A 65 5.35 2.95 13.49
CA ARG A 65 5.17 4.29 12.92
C ARG A 65 3.90 4.97 13.44
N LEU A 66 2.76 4.28 13.36
CA LEU A 66 1.46 4.85 13.76
C LEU A 66 1.35 5.08 15.26
N LYS A 67 1.88 4.16 16.07
CA LYS A 67 1.92 4.27 17.53
C LYS A 67 2.69 5.50 18.00
N SER A 68 3.78 5.87 17.31
CA SER A 68 4.51 7.10 17.61
C SER A 68 3.67 8.38 17.43
N HIS A 69 2.54 8.28 16.72
CA HIS A 69 1.59 9.35 16.48
C HIS A 69 0.23 9.13 17.18
N GLY A 70 0.07 8.06 17.99
CA GLY A 70 -1.20 7.71 18.62
C GLY A 70 -2.32 7.35 17.63
N ALA A 71 -1.96 6.84 16.46
CA ALA A 71 -2.87 6.54 15.35
C ALA A 71 -2.88 5.04 15.02
N GLU A 72 -2.46 4.15 15.92
CA GLU A 72 -2.40 2.71 15.67
C GLU A 72 -3.75 2.08 15.32
N ASP A 73 -4.86 2.69 15.78
CA ASP A 73 -6.22 2.19 15.54
C ASP A 73 -6.62 2.23 14.06
N VAL A 74 -5.97 3.07 13.24
CA VAL A 74 -6.23 3.12 11.79
C VAL A 74 -5.68 1.89 11.06
N LEU A 75 -4.75 1.17 11.70
CA LEU A 75 -4.10 0.01 11.09
C LEU A 75 -5.07 -1.18 11.07
N GLY A 76 -5.64 -1.45 9.90
CA GLY A 76 -6.58 -2.57 9.71
C GLY A 76 -8.06 -2.19 9.82
N ASP A 77 -8.37 -0.91 10.09
CA ASP A 77 -9.73 -0.36 10.05
C ASP A 77 -10.39 -0.57 8.68
N TYR A 78 -9.62 -0.39 7.61
CA TYR A 78 -10.05 -0.66 6.25
C TYR A 78 -9.39 -1.91 5.68
N GLN A 79 -10.21 -2.82 5.16
CA GLN A 79 -9.73 -3.98 4.41
C GLN A 79 -9.42 -3.57 2.97
N VAL A 80 -8.12 -3.47 2.67
CA VAL A 80 -7.64 -3.07 1.34
C VAL A 80 -7.94 -4.21 0.36
N PRO A 81 -8.61 -3.96 -0.77
CA PRO A 81 -8.85 -5.01 -1.74
C PRO A 81 -7.53 -5.54 -2.33
N PRO A 82 -7.56 -6.75 -2.91
CA PRO A 82 -6.45 -7.23 -3.71
C PRO A 82 -6.07 -6.22 -4.78
N ILE A 83 -4.78 -6.21 -5.12
CA ILE A 83 -4.26 -5.35 -6.18
C ILE A 83 -5.03 -5.54 -7.49
N ASN A 84 -5.43 -4.43 -8.10
CA ASN A 84 -5.91 -4.46 -9.48
C ASN A 84 -4.72 -4.56 -10.46
N PHE A 85 -4.46 -5.76 -10.99
CA PHE A 85 -3.37 -5.99 -11.93
C PHE A 85 -3.56 -5.32 -13.30
N ASP A 86 -4.78 -4.93 -13.68
CA ASP A 86 -5.04 -4.20 -14.93
C ASP A 86 -4.37 -2.80 -14.93
N LEU A 87 -4.09 -2.27 -13.74
CA LEU A 87 -3.42 -0.97 -13.57
C LEU A 87 -1.90 -1.10 -13.57
N ARG A 88 -1.33 -2.29 -13.68
CA ARG A 88 0.13 -2.47 -13.65
C ARG A 88 0.82 -1.63 -14.74
N TRP A 89 1.97 -1.06 -14.42
CA TRP A 89 2.76 -0.16 -15.29
C TRP A 89 2.10 1.17 -15.64
N THR A 90 0.98 1.52 -15.01
CA THR A 90 0.35 2.83 -15.14
C THR A 90 0.65 3.73 -13.95
N ALA A 91 0.46 5.04 -14.10
CA ALA A 91 0.72 6.02 -13.05
C ALA A 91 -0.35 5.94 -11.95
N SER A 92 0.06 5.61 -10.71
CA SER A 92 -0.87 5.48 -9.59
C SER A 92 -1.62 6.78 -9.26
N TRP A 93 -0.98 7.95 -9.39
CA TRP A 93 -1.66 9.23 -9.19
C TRP A 93 -2.74 9.48 -10.25
N LEU A 94 -2.48 9.11 -11.51
CA LEU A 94 -3.47 9.23 -12.56
C LEU A 94 -4.65 8.30 -12.28
N ASN A 95 -4.40 7.06 -11.86
CA ASN A 95 -5.48 6.13 -11.53
C ASN A 95 -6.32 6.60 -10.33
N PHE A 96 -5.67 7.19 -9.32
CA PHE A 96 -6.35 7.79 -8.18
C PHE A 96 -7.30 8.92 -8.63
N PHE A 97 -6.79 9.93 -9.35
CA PHE A 97 -7.62 11.06 -9.79
C PHE A 97 -8.65 10.69 -10.87
N MET A 98 -8.44 9.59 -11.59
CA MET A 98 -9.40 9.06 -12.57
C MET A 98 -10.42 8.09 -11.95
N GLY A 99 -10.46 7.91 -10.63
CA GLY A 99 -11.44 7.03 -9.98
C GLY A 99 -11.20 5.52 -10.19
N ARG A 100 -9.99 5.11 -10.60
CA ARG A 100 -9.70 3.73 -11.04
C ARG A 100 -9.16 2.84 -9.93
N ASP A 101 -8.34 3.38 -9.04
CA ASP A 101 -7.68 2.62 -7.99
C ASP A 101 -8.59 2.42 -6.76
N HIS A 102 -8.17 1.56 -5.81
CA HIS A 102 -9.01 1.26 -4.66
C HIS A 102 -9.19 2.46 -3.71
N SER A 103 -8.16 3.31 -3.59
CA SER A 103 -8.18 4.48 -2.72
C SER A 103 -9.18 5.51 -3.24
N ALA A 104 -9.24 5.71 -4.54
CA ALA A 104 -10.21 6.59 -5.19
C ALA A 104 -11.64 6.10 -4.98
N LYS A 105 -11.89 4.79 -5.13
CA LYS A 105 -13.20 4.18 -4.84
C LYS A 105 -13.60 4.36 -3.38
N ARG A 106 -12.66 4.16 -2.44
CA ARG A 106 -12.87 4.40 -1.01
C ARG A 106 -13.25 5.85 -0.70
N LEU A 107 -12.60 6.81 -1.36
CA LEU A 107 -12.82 8.24 -1.16
C LEU A 107 -13.93 8.84 -2.03
N GLY A 108 -14.63 8.03 -2.84
CA GLY A 108 -15.71 8.51 -3.71
C GLY A 108 -15.24 9.41 -4.85
N ILE A 109 -13.97 9.30 -5.26
CA ILE A 109 -13.43 10.09 -6.37
C ILE A 109 -13.99 9.54 -7.69
N MET A 110 -14.78 10.35 -8.36
CA MET A 110 -15.36 10.01 -9.66
C MET A 110 -14.40 10.34 -10.81
N PRO A 111 -14.40 9.54 -11.88
CA PRO A 111 -13.70 9.91 -13.11
C PRO A 111 -14.24 11.25 -13.64
N PRO A 112 -13.38 12.09 -14.24
CA PRO A 112 -13.83 13.31 -14.88
C PRO A 112 -14.82 12.99 -16.00
N GLU A 113 -15.86 13.83 -16.15
CA GLU A 113 -16.84 13.70 -17.23
C GLU A 113 -16.11 13.67 -18.59
N LYS A 114 -16.53 12.76 -19.46
CA LYS A 114 -16.07 12.80 -20.85
C LYS A 114 -16.58 14.10 -21.46
N LYS A 115 -15.65 14.96 -21.89
CA LYS A 115 -16.00 16.00 -22.85
C LYS A 115 -16.35 15.29 -24.15
N ASP A 116 -17.63 15.21 -24.46
CA ASP A 116 -18.08 14.88 -25.80
C ASP A 116 -17.46 15.91 -26.75
N LYS A 117 -16.71 15.43 -27.74
CA LYS A 117 -16.13 16.24 -28.80
C LYS A 117 -17.09 16.30 -29.96
#